data_AF-A0A3M1Z0I8-F1
#
_entry.id   AF-A0A3M1Z0I8-F1
#
_cell.length_a   1.000
_cell.length_b   1.000
_cell.length_c   1.000
_cell.angle_alpha   90.00
_cell.angle_beta   90.00
_cell.angle_gamma   90.00
#
_symmetry.space_group_name_H-M   'P 1'
#
loop_
_entity.id
_entity.type
_entity.pdbx_description
1 polymer ?
#
loop_
_entity_poly.entity_id
_entity_poly.type
_entity_poly.pdbx_seq_one_letter_code
_entity_poly.pdbx_strand_id
1 'polypeptide(L)'
;IDCLDPDCNANALCPDNDGDGISDEIDLDDDNDGIPDLVEGTGDTDQDGIPDAFDLDSDNDGIFDVLEAGHGQADANQDGVIDGPNAAFGANGLFDNVETTPDSGVLIYVLTQSDADGSPDFQDTDADGDGCGDAREAGFDDPDENGLLGADPVSVDANGVVTSAANGYTQPTQTTPGFFDFQDPNTLLACDNPVIGLAKNVTGVTNLGDGSYRVECELIVENFGNVPLQNLEIFDDIIGQFSGMNPVGFQATDGTLVANPSWDGQGNSNVLFGGQMLPVGASGTVHIAFTVTPGTTLSTNNSAVAGGSSPLGTFVADTSTSGTDPDGSDNDHNPDENDPTPLNFTESPAI
;
A
#
# COMPACT_ATOMS: atom_id res chain seq x y z
N ILE A 1 -15.55 -46.50 -6.45
CA ILE A 1 -14.68 -46.64 -7.63
C ILE A 1 -13.33 -46.92 -6.99
N ASP A 2 -12.69 -48.01 -7.38
CA ASP A 2 -11.52 -48.51 -6.66
C ASP A 2 -10.32 -48.22 -7.57
N CYS A 3 -9.57 -47.16 -7.25
CA CYS A 3 -8.36 -46.78 -7.98
C CYS A 3 -7.26 -47.84 -7.84
N LEU A 4 -7.44 -48.83 -6.95
CA LEU A 4 -6.59 -50.01 -6.80
C LEU A 4 -7.06 -51.21 -7.65
N ASP A 5 -8.15 -51.07 -8.44
CA ASP A 5 -8.67 -52.12 -9.32
C ASP A 5 -7.90 -52.18 -10.66
N PRO A 6 -7.11 -53.24 -10.91
CA PRO A 6 -6.30 -53.38 -12.13
C PRO A 6 -7.12 -53.57 -13.42
N ASP A 7 -8.44 -53.73 -13.33
CA ASP A 7 -9.35 -53.82 -14.49
C ASP A 7 -9.99 -52.46 -14.87
N CYS A 8 -9.70 -51.37 -14.15
CA CYS A 8 -10.19 -50.02 -14.47
C CYS A 8 -9.33 -49.36 -15.57
N ASN A 9 -9.96 -48.74 -16.57
CA ASN A 9 -9.19 -48.00 -17.59
C ASN A 9 -8.73 -46.66 -16.99
N ALA A 10 -7.41 -46.47 -16.96
CA ALA A 10 -6.72 -45.57 -16.04
C ALA A 10 -6.83 -44.05 -16.33
N ASN A 11 -7.50 -43.60 -17.40
CA ASN A 11 -7.35 -42.20 -17.84
C ASN A 11 -8.61 -41.33 -17.75
N ALA A 12 -9.70 -41.85 -17.19
CA ALA A 12 -10.95 -41.08 -17.03
C ALA A 12 -11.75 -41.44 -15.76
N LEU A 13 -11.22 -42.30 -14.90
CA LEU A 13 -11.92 -42.85 -13.73
C LEU A 13 -11.09 -42.79 -12.43
N CYS A 14 -9.79 -42.54 -12.54
CA CYS A 14 -8.88 -42.16 -11.46
C CYS A 14 -8.27 -40.83 -11.91
N PRO A 15 -8.74 -39.70 -11.37
CA PRO A 15 -8.03 -38.43 -11.48
C PRO A 15 -6.57 -38.57 -11.02
N ASP A 16 -5.70 -37.78 -11.62
CA ASP A 16 -4.23 -37.75 -11.50
C ASP A 16 -3.83 -36.35 -11.98
N ASN A 17 -3.95 -35.37 -11.09
CA ASN A 17 -3.92 -33.93 -11.42
C ASN A 17 -2.52 -33.47 -11.89
N ASP A 18 -1.48 -33.89 -11.17
CA ASP A 18 -0.07 -33.65 -11.49
C ASP A 18 0.50 -34.56 -12.62
N GLY A 19 -0.17 -35.68 -12.92
CA GLY A 19 0.25 -36.65 -13.93
C GLY A 19 1.45 -37.51 -13.51
N ASP A 20 1.71 -37.66 -12.21
CA ASP A 20 2.86 -38.41 -11.72
C ASP A 20 2.64 -39.95 -11.79
N GLY A 21 1.38 -40.37 -11.95
CA GLY A 21 0.92 -41.75 -12.07
C GLY A 21 0.40 -42.38 -10.77
N ILE A 22 0.35 -41.61 -9.69
CA ILE A 22 -0.46 -41.81 -8.49
C ILE A 22 -1.84 -41.18 -8.81
N SER A 23 -2.84 -41.39 -7.97
CA SER A 23 -4.18 -40.87 -8.26
C SER A 23 -4.66 -40.08 -7.07
N ASP A 24 -5.44 -39.04 -7.29
CA ASP A 24 -5.81 -38.06 -6.27
C ASP A 24 -6.49 -38.66 -5.01
N GLU A 25 -7.01 -39.90 -5.08
CA GLU A 25 -7.55 -40.58 -3.89
C GLU A 25 -6.46 -41.06 -2.89
N ILE A 26 -5.24 -41.27 -3.37
CA ILE A 26 -4.11 -41.82 -2.61
C ILE A 26 -2.85 -40.96 -2.67
N ASP A 27 -2.84 -39.94 -3.52
CA ASP A 27 -1.84 -38.89 -3.47
C ASP A 27 -1.92 -38.15 -2.13
N LEU A 28 -0.81 -37.53 -1.73
CA LEU A 28 -0.75 -36.63 -0.59
C LEU A 28 -0.42 -35.19 -0.99
N ASP A 29 -0.13 -34.94 -2.27
CA ASP A 29 0.38 -33.69 -2.85
C ASP A 29 -0.12 -33.61 -4.31
N ASP A 30 -1.41 -33.33 -4.47
CA ASP A 30 -2.16 -33.50 -5.72
C ASP A 30 -1.69 -32.59 -6.89
N ASP A 31 -0.88 -31.56 -6.63
CA ASP A 31 -0.29 -30.69 -7.64
C ASP A 31 1.26 -30.68 -7.65
N ASN A 32 1.90 -31.43 -6.75
CA ASN A 32 3.35 -31.61 -6.63
C ASN A 32 4.13 -30.31 -6.40
N ASP A 33 3.53 -29.34 -5.72
CA ASP A 33 4.20 -28.12 -5.30
C ASP A 33 5.06 -28.35 -4.03
N GLY A 34 4.87 -29.49 -3.34
CA GLY A 34 5.60 -29.90 -2.13
C GLY A 34 4.89 -29.61 -0.82
N ILE A 35 3.69 -29.04 -0.86
CA ILE A 35 2.76 -28.83 0.23
C ILE A 35 1.72 -29.96 0.19
N PRO A 36 1.52 -30.73 1.27
CA PRO A 36 0.55 -31.82 1.22
C PRO A 36 -0.91 -31.32 1.27
N ASP A 37 -1.85 -32.01 0.63
CA ASP A 37 -3.30 -31.64 0.63
C ASP A 37 -3.88 -31.50 2.05
N LEU A 38 -3.31 -32.22 3.02
CA LEU A 38 -3.73 -32.12 4.42
C LEU A 38 -3.41 -30.74 5.03
N VAL A 39 -2.37 -30.09 4.55
CA VAL A 39 -1.87 -28.78 4.96
C VAL A 39 -2.67 -27.67 4.26
N GLU A 40 -2.83 -27.74 2.95
CA GLU A 40 -3.60 -26.77 2.15
C GLU A 40 -5.08 -26.86 2.50
N GLY A 41 -5.57 -28.08 2.73
CA GLY A 41 -6.87 -28.36 3.29
C GLY A 41 -7.92 -28.62 2.21
N THR A 42 -9.08 -27.97 2.35
CA THR A 42 -10.19 -28.12 1.39
C THR A 42 -10.73 -26.76 0.98
N GLY A 43 -9.87 -25.75 1.08
CA GLY A 43 -10.15 -24.36 0.75
C GLY A 43 -10.20 -24.13 -0.75
N ASP A 44 -10.29 -22.86 -1.09
CA ASP A 44 -10.34 -22.23 -2.41
C ASP A 44 -10.16 -20.75 -2.04
N THR A 45 -8.91 -20.42 -1.70
CA THR A 45 -8.52 -19.23 -0.93
C THR A 45 -8.82 -17.95 -1.71
N ASP A 46 -8.52 -17.97 -3.00
CA ASP A 46 -8.77 -16.90 -3.96
C ASP A 46 -10.19 -16.92 -4.59
N GLN A 47 -10.93 -18.03 -4.43
CA GLN A 47 -12.28 -18.25 -4.98
C GLN A 47 -12.33 -18.30 -6.52
N ASP A 48 -11.28 -18.78 -7.17
CA ASP A 48 -11.25 -18.96 -8.63
C ASP A 48 -12.03 -20.24 -9.08
N GLY A 49 -12.30 -21.14 -8.13
CA GLY A 49 -13.01 -22.41 -8.30
C GLY A 49 -12.13 -23.65 -8.41
N ILE A 50 -10.82 -23.52 -8.21
CA ILE A 50 -9.82 -24.57 -8.07
C ILE A 50 -9.48 -24.65 -6.58
N PRO A 51 -9.70 -25.79 -5.91
CA PRO A 51 -9.35 -25.91 -4.50
C PRO A 51 -7.83 -25.83 -4.32
N ASP A 52 -7.36 -25.22 -3.22
CA ASP A 52 -5.94 -25.01 -2.90
C ASP A 52 -5.06 -26.23 -3.23
N ALA A 53 -5.47 -27.45 -2.83
CA ALA A 53 -4.73 -28.71 -3.12
C ALA A 53 -4.61 -29.11 -4.62
N PHE A 54 -5.10 -28.29 -5.54
CA PHE A 54 -4.98 -28.49 -6.99
C PHE A 54 -4.51 -27.19 -7.69
N ASP A 55 -4.13 -26.20 -6.90
CA ASP A 55 -3.85 -24.83 -7.31
C ASP A 55 -2.38 -24.51 -7.06
N LEU A 56 -1.65 -24.13 -8.11
CA LEU A 56 -0.23 -23.83 -7.99
C LEU A 56 0.05 -22.41 -7.43
N ASP A 57 -0.97 -21.59 -7.28
CA ASP A 57 -0.95 -20.20 -6.81
C ASP A 57 -2.25 -19.94 -6.01
N SER A 58 -2.33 -20.51 -4.80
CA SER A 58 -3.59 -20.63 -4.02
C SER A 58 -4.25 -19.29 -3.68
N ASP A 59 -3.52 -18.18 -3.67
CA ASP A 59 -4.04 -16.84 -3.42
C ASP A 59 -4.04 -15.90 -4.64
N ASN A 60 -3.55 -16.39 -5.78
CA ASN A 60 -3.54 -15.71 -7.07
C ASN A 60 -2.76 -14.38 -7.08
N ASP A 61 -1.72 -14.26 -6.26
CA ASP A 61 -0.85 -13.09 -6.17
C ASP A 61 0.27 -13.08 -7.25
N GLY A 62 0.42 -14.19 -7.99
CA GLY A 62 1.39 -14.34 -9.08
C GLY A 62 2.75 -14.87 -8.67
N ILE A 63 2.93 -15.27 -7.42
CA ILE A 63 3.99 -16.11 -6.91
C ILE A 63 3.48 -17.57 -7.00
N PHE A 64 4.31 -18.58 -6.73
CA PHE A 64 3.86 -19.97 -6.77
C PHE A 64 4.04 -20.53 -5.38
N ASP A 65 3.11 -21.39 -4.96
CA ASP A 65 3.06 -22.01 -3.65
C ASP A 65 4.38 -22.75 -3.32
N VAL A 66 4.96 -23.45 -4.31
CA VAL A 66 6.29 -24.11 -4.25
C VAL A 66 7.43 -23.18 -3.80
N LEU A 67 7.33 -21.87 -4.07
CA LEU A 67 8.31 -20.86 -3.65
C LEU A 67 8.02 -20.37 -2.24
N GLU A 68 6.75 -20.11 -1.93
CA GLU A 68 6.28 -19.46 -0.71
C GLU A 68 6.26 -20.42 0.49
N ALA A 69 6.02 -21.70 0.24
CA ALA A 69 6.11 -22.78 1.22
C ALA A 69 7.44 -22.80 1.99
N GLY A 70 8.52 -22.27 1.40
CA GLY A 70 9.80 -22.06 2.06
C GLY A 70 10.66 -23.32 2.22
N HIS A 71 10.30 -24.43 1.56
CA HIS A 71 11.10 -25.66 1.58
C HIS A 71 12.36 -25.58 0.69
N GLY A 72 12.42 -24.62 -0.25
CA GLY A 72 13.58 -24.35 -1.10
C GLY A 72 13.92 -25.49 -2.06
N GLN A 73 12.90 -26.21 -2.53
CA GLN A 73 13.09 -27.20 -3.61
C GLN A 73 13.25 -26.43 -4.94
N ALA A 74 13.72 -27.12 -5.96
CA ALA A 74 13.96 -26.49 -7.26
C ALA A 74 12.69 -26.49 -8.09
N ASP A 75 12.36 -25.35 -8.69
CA ASP A 75 11.47 -25.19 -9.83
C ASP A 75 12.23 -24.36 -10.88
N ALA A 76 13.04 -25.02 -11.71
CA ALA A 76 13.92 -24.35 -12.66
C ALA A 76 13.22 -23.98 -13.97
N ASN A 77 12.07 -24.60 -14.25
CA ASN A 77 11.20 -24.37 -15.39
C ASN A 77 10.13 -23.30 -15.12
N GLN A 78 9.91 -22.93 -13.85
CA GLN A 78 8.93 -21.93 -13.42
C GLN A 78 7.53 -22.34 -13.84
N ASP A 79 7.15 -23.58 -13.53
CA ASP A 79 5.80 -24.09 -13.77
C ASP A 79 5.05 -24.47 -12.48
N GLY A 80 5.52 -24.02 -11.32
CA GLY A 80 4.84 -24.21 -10.04
C GLY A 80 5.04 -25.58 -9.41
N VAL A 81 5.63 -26.53 -10.14
CA VAL A 81 5.81 -27.92 -9.72
C VAL A 81 7.27 -28.19 -9.36
N ILE A 82 7.52 -29.00 -8.33
CA ILE A 82 8.88 -29.40 -7.97
C ILE A 82 9.58 -30.15 -9.12
N ASP A 83 10.80 -29.73 -9.46
CA ASP A 83 11.67 -30.43 -10.39
C ASP A 83 12.10 -31.81 -9.85
N GLY A 84 11.69 -32.87 -10.53
CA GLY A 84 12.12 -34.22 -10.17
C GLY A 84 11.74 -35.30 -11.18
N PRO A 85 12.40 -36.48 -11.16
CA PRO A 85 11.81 -37.67 -11.77
C PRO A 85 10.62 -38.15 -10.93
N ASN A 86 9.57 -38.72 -11.52
CA ASN A 86 8.41 -39.29 -10.79
C ASN A 86 8.83 -40.24 -9.64
N ALA A 87 9.97 -40.93 -9.77
CA ALA A 87 10.48 -41.79 -8.70
C ALA A 87 10.94 -41.05 -7.43
N ALA A 88 10.98 -39.72 -7.43
CA ALA A 88 11.29 -38.87 -6.29
C ALA A 88 10.05 -38.45 -5.50
N PHE A 89 8.85 -38.71 -6.02
CA PHE A 89 7.54 -38.51 -5.38
C PHE A 89 7.04 -39.79 -4.68
N GLY A 90 7.92 -40.79 -4.58
CA GLY A 90 7.66 -41.99 -3.80
C GLY A 90 6.47 -42.82 -4.29
N ALA A 91 5.74 -43.39 -3.33
CA ALA A 91 4.51 -44.14 -3.53
C ALA A 91 3.28 -43.45 -2.92
N ASN A 92 3.50 -42.31 -2.25
CA ASN A 92 2.49 -41.47 -1.62
C ASN A 92 2.37 -40.08 -2.29
N GLY A 93 3.06 -39.84 -3.40
CA GLY A 93 2.98 -38.61 -4.21
C GLY A 93 3.76 -37.44 -3.64
N LEU A 94 3.88 -37.32 -2.32
CA LEU A 94 4.71 -36.28 -1.73
C LEU A 94 6.21 -36.44 -2.04
N PHE A 95 6.87 -35.34 -2.43
CA PHE A 95 8.29 -35.35 -2.79
C PHE A 95 9.22 -35.82 -1.65
N ASP A 96 10.01 -36.86 -1.88
CA ASP A 96 10.88 -37.53 -0.88
C ASP A 96 11.78 -36.56 -0.09
N ASN A 97 12.24 -35.47 -0.72
CA ASN A 97 13.15 -34.50 -0.09
C ASN A 97 12.43 -33.46 0.79
N VAL A 98 11.09 -33.38 0.76
CA VAL A 98 10.33 -32.61 1.75
C VAL A 98 9.89 -33.47 2.93
N GLU A 99 10.22 -34.76 2.93
CA GLU A 99 9.84 -35.72 3.97
C GLU A 99 10.98 -36.11 4.93
N THR A 100 10.63 -36.46 6.18
CA THR A 100 11.61 -36.86 7.22
C THR A 100 12.33 -38.16 6.87
N THR A 101 11.61 -39.04 6.19
CA THR A 101 12.11 -40.21 5.47
C THR A 101 11.19 -40.43 4.26
N PRO A 102 11.68 -40.94 3.13
CA PRO A 102 10.84 -41.28 1.98
C PRO A 102 9.58 -42.06 2.37
N ASP A 103 8.45 -41.67 1.81
CA ASP A 103 7.10 -42.21 2.02
C ASP A 103 6.56 -42.10 3.46
N SER A 104 6.94 -41.06 4.21
CA SER A 104 6.50 -40.88 5.61
C SER A 104 5.23 -40.05 5.77
N GLY A 105 4.93 -39.16 4.83
CA GLY A 105 3.91 -38.11 4.93
C GLY A 105 4.21 -37.08 6.03
N VAL A 106 5.47 -36.96 6.46
CA VAL A 106 5.87 -36.06 7.56
C VAL A 106 6.91 -35.08 7.06
N LEU A 107 6.56 -33.80 7.05
CA LEU A 107 7.41 -32.71 6.54
C LEU A 107 8.70 -32.50 7.36
N ILE A 108 9.79 -32.16 6.67
CA ILE A 108 11.07 -31.71 7.29
C ILE A 108 11.17 -30.21 7.49
N TYR A 109 10.30 -29.46 6.82
CA TYR A 109 10.26 -28.01 6.87
C TYR A 109 9.07 -27.54 7.69
N VAL A 110 9.04 -26.23 7.94
CA VAL A 110 7.90 -25.53 8.51
C VAL A 110 7.48 -24.55 7.43
N LEU A 111 6.18 -24.49 7.15
CA LEU A 111 5.60 -23.53 6.20
C LEU A 111 6.01 -22.11 6.60
N THR A 112 6.29 -21.27 5.61
CA THR A 112 6.51 -19.85 5.85
C THR A 112 5.20 -19.19 6.29
N GLN A 113 5.35 -18.27 7.24
CA GLN A 113 4.30 -17.49 7.90
C GLN A 113 4.98 -16.17 8.32
N SER A 114 5.11 -15.25 7.38
CA SER A 114 6.01 -14.09 7.49
C SER A 114 5.54 -13.09 8.56
N ASP A 115 4.25 -12.86 8.69
CA ASP A 115 3.65 -12.01 9.72
C ASP A 115 3.10 -12.76 10.97
N ALA A 116 2.92 -14.09 10.82
CA ALA A 116 2.36 -15.01 11.80
C ALA A 116 0.92 -14.69 12.27
N ASP A 117 0.05 -14.23 11.36
CA ASP A 117 -1.37 -14.01 11.61
C ASP A 117 -2.22 -15.31 11.64
N GLY A 118 -1.66 -16.39 11.07
CA GLY A 118 -2.29 -17.71 10.99
C GLY A 118 -2.54 -18.23 9.57
N SER A 119 -2.32 -17.41 8.55
CA SER A 119 -2.37 -17.74 7.12
C SER A 119 -0.93 -18.02 6.63
N PRO A 120 -0.66 -19.18 5.99
CA PRO A 120 0.64 -19.40 5.35
C PRO A 120 0.88 -18.41 4.21
N ASP A 121 2.14 -18.08 3.94
CA ASP A 121 2.50 -17.13 2.87
C ASP A 121 1.81 -17.52 1.54
N PHE A 122 1.84 -18.80 1.15
CA PHE A 122 1.18 -19.28 -0.08
C PHE A 122 -0.37 -19.15 -0.12
N GLN A 123 -0.99 -18.67 0.94
CA GLN A 123 -2.45 -18.44 1.03
C GLN A 123 -2.76 -17.01 1.51
N ASP A 124 -1.78 -16.10 1.42
CA ASP A 124 -1.84 -14.77 1.99
C ASP A 124 -1.25 -13.70 1.06
N THR A 125 -2.14 -12.96 0.41
CA THR A 125 -1.81 -11.87 -0.54
C THR A 125 -1.02 -10.68 0.04
N ASP A 126 -0.68 -10.68 1.34
CA ASP A 126 0.12 -9.66 2.07
C ASP A 126 0.95 -10.38 3.16
N ALA A 127 1.82 -11.31 2.77
CA ALA A 127 2.44 -12.31 3.67
C ALA A 127 3.22 -11.69 4.84
N ASP A 128 3.76 -10.49 4.69
CA ASP A 128 4.46 -9.77 5.75
C ASP A 128 3.60 -8.75 6.53
N GLY A 129 2.35 -8.56 6.10
CA GLY A 129 1.32 -7.78 6.77
C GLY A 129 1.62 -6.28 6.85
N ASP A 130 2.41 -5.74 5.92
CA ASP A 130 2.76 -4.31 5.88
C ASP A 130 1.72 -3.44 5.13
N GLY A 131 0.77 -4.09 4.44
CA GLY A 131 -0.30 -3.46 3.67
C GLY A 131 0.05 -3.25 2.20
N CYS A 132 1.18 -3.79 1.73
CA CYS A 132 1.59 -3.85 0.34
C CYS A 132 1.45 -5.28 -0.16
N GLY A 133 0.44 -5.55 -1.00
CA GLY A 133 0.23 -6.93 -1.44
C GLY A 133 1.42 -7.53 -2.22
N ASP A 134 1.60 -8.82 -2.03
CA ASP A 134 2.77 -9.62 -2.44
C ASP A 134 3.05 -9.51 -3.93
N ALA A 135 2.01 -9.54 -4.76
CA ALA A 135 2.09 -9.28 -6.20
C ALA A 135 2.92 -8.03 -6.54
N ARG A 136 2.69 -6.92 -5.82
CA ARG A 136 3.41 -5.65 -6.07
C ARG A 136 4.83 -5.71 -5.55
N GLU A 137 5.04 -6.31 -4.39
CA GLU A 137 6.36 -6.46 -3.77
C GLU A 137 7.27 -7.38 -4.58
N ALA A 138 6.71 -8.44 -5.14
CA ALA A 138 7.37 -9.31 -6.10
C ALA A 138 7.75 -8.56 -7.40
N GLY A 139 7.16 -7.39 -7.65
CA GLY A 139 7.39 -6.56 -8.83
C GLY A 139 6.47 -6.92 -9.99
N PHE A 140 5.31 -7.51 -9.71
CA PHE A 140 4.29 -7.88 -10.67
C PHE A 140 3.19 -6.81 -10.78
N ASP A 141 2.32 -6.95 -11.77
CA ASP A 141 1.27 -5.98 -12.06
C ASP A 141 0.05 -6.23 -11.16
N ASP A 142 -0.28 -5.30 -10.26
CA ASP A 142 -1.56 -5.23 -9.53
C ASP A 142 -2.08 -3.77 -9.66
N PRO A 143 -2.85 -3.47 -10.72
CA PRO A 143 -3.25 -2.10 -11.06
C PRO A 143 -4.47 -1.58 -10.28
N ASP A 144 -5.22 -2.44 -9.61
CA ASP A 144 -6.39 -2.10 -8.79
C ASP A 144 -6.15 -2.26 -7.29
N GLU A 145 -4.91 -2.59 -6.93
CA GLU A 145 -4.37 -2.64 -5.58
C GLU A 145 -5.09 -3.63 -4.66
N ASN A 146 -5.55 -4.76 -5.21
CA ASN A 146 -6.36 -5.74 -4.49
C ASN A 146 -5.55 -6.93 -3.94
N GLY A 147 -4.23 -6.98 -4.19
CA GLY A 147 -3.34 -8.08 -3.78
C GLY A 147 -3.19 -9.19 -4.81
N LEU A 148 -4.04 -9.23 -5.84
CA LEU A 148 -4.04 -10.26 -6.87
C LEU A 148 -3.20 -9.85 -8.08
N LEU A 149 -2.70 -10.84 -8.81
CA LEU A 149 -1.98 -10.63 -10.05
C LEU A 149 -2.92 -10.17 -11.19
N GLY A 150 -2.71 -8.93 -11.64
CA GLY A 150 -3.46 -8.30 -12.72
C GLY A 150 -4.72 -7.60 -12.24
N ALA A 151 -5.57 -7.16 -13.19
CA ALA A 151 -6.79 -6.44 -12.84
C ALA A 151 -7.99 -7.39 -12.64
N ASP A 152 -8.83 -7.13 -11.63
CA ASP A 152 -10.07 -7.88 -11.38
C ASP A 152 -11.07 -7.75 -12.57
N PRO A 153 -11.64 -8.86 -13.09
CA PRO A 153 -11.41 -10.24 -12.71
C PRO A 153 -10.19 -10.89 -13.35
N VAL A 154 -9.45 -11.62 -12.52
CA VAL A 154 -8.40 -12.55 -12.95
C VAL A 154 -9.01 -13.73 -13.72
N SER A 155 -8.22 -14.36 -14.57
CA SER A 155 -8.60 -15.57 -15.30
C SER A 155 -7.47 -16.56 -15.23
N VAL A 156 -7.74 -17.72 -14.67
CA VAL A 156 -6.76 -18.79 -14.44
C VAL A 156 -6.78 -19.85 -15.52
N ASP A 157 -5.77 -20.71 -15.56
CA ASP A 157 -5.78 -21.93 -16.35
C ASP A 157 -6.41 -23.13 -15.60
N ALA A 158 -5.92 -24.35 -15.80
CA ALA A 158 -6.48 -25.54 -15.15
C ALA A 158 -5.80 -25.87 -13.82
N ASN A 159 -4.66 -25.24 -13.54
CA ASN A 159 -3.82 -25.42 -12.35
C ASN A 159 -3.81 -24.14 -11.49
N GLY A 160 -4.86 -23.30 -11.58
CA GLY A 160 -4.98 -22.06 -10.80
C GLY A 160 -4.11 -20.88 -11.25
N VAL A 161 -3.13 -21.10 -12.11
CA VAL A 161 -2.22 -20.03 -12.59
C VAL A 161 -2.94 -18.92 -13.37
N VAL A 162 -2.81 -17.66 -12.95
CA VAL A 162 -3.32 -16.46 -13.63
C VAL A 162 -2.76 -16.33 -15.06
N THR A 163 -3.67 -16.20 -16.02
CA THR A 163 -3.36 -16.00 -17.45
C THR A 163 -3.76 -14.62 -18.00
N SER A 164 -4.47 -13.82 -17.21
CA SER A 164 -4.96 -12.49 -17.60
C SER A 164 -3.92 -11.38 -17.45
N ALA A 165 -2.87 -11.59 -16.66
CA ALA A 165 -1.82 -10.61 -16.39
C ALA A 165 -0.70 -10.59 -17.45
N ALA A 166 0.07 -9.49 -17.48
CA ALA A 166 1.15 -9.30 -18.45
C ALA A 166 2.52 -9.83 -17.98
N ASN A 167 2.67 -9.99 -16.66
CA ASN A 167 3.80 -10.54 -15.91
C ASN A 167 3.26 -11.44 -14.78
N GLY A 168 4.11 -11.81 -13.82
CA GLY A 168 3.85 -12.87 -12.84
C GLY A 168 4.73 -14.09 -13.08
N TYR A 169 4.80 -14.99 -12.10
CA TYR A 169 5.45 -16.31 -12.20
C TYR A 169 6.90 -16.26 -12.68
N THR A 170 7.60 -15.19 -12.27
CA THR A 170 9.04 -15.05 -12.49
C THR A 170 9.70 -14.83 -11.13
N GLN A 171 11.03 -14.75 -11.07
CA GLN A 171 11.71 -14.55 -9.80
C GLN A 171 11.21 -13.26 -9.10
N PRO A 172 10.61 -13.34 -7.89
CA PRO A 172 10.18 -12.18 -7.15
C PRO A 172 11.34 -11.24 -6.82
N THR A 173 11.02 -9.97 -6.63
CA THR A 173 11.99 -8.95 -6.28
C THR A 173 12.60 -9.25 -4.90
N GLN A 174 13.92 -9.06 -4.81
CA GLN A 174 14.70 -9.22 -3.59
C GLN A 174 15.71 -8.09 -3.50
N THR A 175 15.38 -7.07 -2.72
CA THR A 175 16.23 -5.92 -2.46
C THR A 175 17.10 -6.13 -1.21
N THR A 176 16.59 -6.88 -0.23
CA THR A 176 17.33 -7.33 0.96
C THR A 176 17.88 -8.74 0.77
N PRO A 177 19.20 -8.98 0.87
CA PRO A 177 19.74 -10.34 0.71
C PRO A 177 19.20 -11.31 1.77
N GLY A 178 18.48 -12.34 1.32
CA GLY A 178 18.03 -13.46 2.16
C GLY A 178 16.52 -13.53 2.41
N PHE A 179 15.77 -12.49 2.06
CA PHE A 179 14.30 -12.45 2.11
C PHE A 179 13.80 -11.91 0.77
N PHE A 180 12.69 -12.42 0.25
CA PHE A 180 12.01 -11.71 -0.83
C PHE A 180 11.34 -10.47 -0.28
N ASP A 181 11.06 -9.49 -1.13
CA ASP A 181 10.47 -8.24 -0.68
C ASP A 181 9.07 -8.50 -0.08
N PHE A 182 8.26 -9.40 -0.64
CA PHE A 182 6.96 -9.83 -0.11
C PHE A 182 6.99 -10.54 1.27
N GLN A 183 8.19 -10.77 1.82
CA GLN A 183 8.40 -11.43 3.11
C GLN A 183 9.15 -10.55 4.12
N ASP A 184 9.42 -9.28 3.78
CA ASP A 184 10.19 -8.36 4.62
C ASP A 184 9.38 -7.09 4.89
N PRO A 185 8.79 -6.92 6.09
CA PRO A 185 7.87 -5.81 6.39
C PRO A 185 8.59 -4.46 6.52
N ASN A 186 9.85 -4.40 6.09
CA ASN A 186 10.68 -3.21 5.99
C ASN A 186 10.99 -2.82 4.54
N THR A 187 10.58 -3.61 3.53
CA THR A 187 10.77 -3.32 2.12
C THR A 187 9.65 -2.45 1.55
N LEU A 188 9.67 -1.17 1.96
CA LEU A 188 8.78 -0.11 1.44
C LEU A 188 9.00 0.25 -0.05
N LEU A 189 9.62 -0.60 -0.87
CA LEU A 189 10.14 -0.22 -2.18
C LEU A 189 9.08 -0.24 -3.31
N ALA A 190 7.99 -1.00 -3.17
CA ALA A 190 7.01 -1.21 -4.24
C ALA A 190 5.69 -0.44 -4.08
N CYS A 191 5.24 -0.15 -2.85
CA CYS A 191 3.91 0.43 -2.59
C CYS A 191 3.90 1.84 -1.98
N ASP A 192 4.89 2.69 -2.25
CA ASP A 192 4.88 4.09 -1.81
C ASP A 192 3.58 4.80 -2.29
N ASN A 193 2.60 4.97 -1.39
CA ASN A 193 1.38 5.75 -1.61
C ASN A 193 1.35 6.97 -0.66
N PRO A 194 2.21 7.97 -0.90
CA PRO A 194 2.21 9.20 -0.11
C PRO A 194 0.93 10.01 -0.37
N VAL A 195 0.24 10.45 0.68
CA VAL A 195 -0.92 11.33 0.60
C VAL A 195 -0.78 12.41 1.67
N ILE A 196 -0.95 13.68 1.29
CA ILE A 196 -0.85 14.82 2.19
C ILE A 196 -2.15 15.61 2.13
N GLY A 197 -2.68 16.02 3.27
CA GLY A 197 -3.81 16.95 3.34
C GLY A 197 -3.45 18.22 4.10
N LEU A 198 -4.10 19.33 3.77
CA LEU A 198 -3.91 20.63 4.40
C LEU A 198 -5.26 21.26 4.76
N ALA A 199 -5.40 21.68 6.01
CA ALA A 199 -6.47 22.56 6.45
C ALA A 199 -5.92 23.96 6.72
N LYS A 200 -6.77 24.97 6.46
CA LYS A 200 -6.52 26.35 6.85
C LYS A 200 -7.66 26.88 7.69
N ASN A 201 -7.32 27.29 8.90
CA ASN A 201 -8.24 27.86 9.85
C ASN A 201 -7.90 29.32 10.14
N VAL A 202 -8.88 30.22 10.04
CA VAL A 202 -8.72 31.61 10.50
C VAL A 202 -9.00 31.65 11.99
N THR A 203 -7.97 31.83 12.80
CA THR A 203 -8.09 31.88 14.26
C THR A 203 -8.41 33.29 14.78
N GLY A 204 -8.11 34.33 13.99
CA GLY A 204 -8.41 35.71 14.37
C GLY A 204 -8.40 36.71 13.21
N VAL A 205 -9.34 37.64 13.24
CA VAL A 205 -9.33 38.87 12.42
C VAL A 205 -9.60 40.06 13.33
N THR A 206 -8.54 40.79 13.68
CA THR A 206 -8.60 41.88 14.66
C THR A 206 -8.47 43.23 13.97
N ASN A 207 -9.49 44.09 14.10
CA ASN A 207 -9.44 45.48 13.62
C ASN A 207 -8.49 46.31 14.50
N LEU A 208 -7.51 46.98 13.89
CA LEU A 208 -6.48 47.77 14.59
C LEU A 208 -6.89 49.24 14.83
N GLY A 209 -8.06 49.65 14.38
CA GLY A 209 -8.64 50.99 14.62
C GLY A 209 -8.13 52.09 13.67
N ASP A 210 -7.25 51.75 12.73
CA ASP A 210 -6.70 52.65 11.71
C ASP A 210 -7.12 52.26 10.27
N GLY A 211 -8.06 51.32 10.16
CA GLY A 211 -8.51 50.75 8.88
C GLY A 211 -7.74 49.50 8.44
N SER A 212 -6.72 49.07 9.21
CA SER A 212 -6.03 47.80 9.00
C SER A 212 -6.54 46.70 9.94
N TYR A 213 -6.32 45.45 9.52
CA TYR A 213 -6.73 44.24 10.24
C TYR A 213 -5.54 43.31 10.38
N ARG A 214 -5.31 42.80 11.59
CA ARG A 214 -4.40 41.69 11.86
C ARG A 214 -5.15 40.38 11.61
N VAL A 215 -4.66 39.58 10.69
CA VAL A 215 -5.15 38.23 10.38
C VAL A 215 -4.21 37.22 11.01
N GLU A 216 -4.78 36.20 11.65
CA GLU A 216 -4.08 35.08 12.27
C GLU A 216 -4.73 33.79 11.74
N CYS A 217 -3.90 32.90 11.22
CA CYS A 217 -4.33 31.61 10.71
C CYS A 217 -3.50 30.48 11.33
N GLU A 218 -4.12 29.33 11.47
CA GLU A 218 -3.49 28.05 11.76
C GLU A 218 -3.55 27.20 10.49
N LEU A 219 -2.40 26.63 10.12
CA LEU A 219 -2.27 25.67 9.03
C LEU A 219 -2.02 24.31 9.67
N ILE A 220 -2.84 23.32 9.30
CA ILE A 220 -2.81 21.97 9.85
C ILE A 220 -2.56 21.04 8.69
N VAL A 221 -1.47 20.30 8.71
CA VAL A 221 -1.09 19.34 7.66
C VAL A 221 -1.15 17.94 8.22
N GLU A 222 -1.60 16.97 7.45
CA GLU A 222 -1.68 15.58 7.87
C GLU A 222 -1.17 14.66 6.77
N ASN A 223 -0.52 13.56 7.18
CA ASN A 223 -0.07 12.52 6.28
C ASN A 223 -1.08 11.36 6.29
N PHE A 224 -1.87 11.27 5.22
CA PHE A 224 -2.84 10.19 4.99
C PHE A 224 -2.23 8.99 4.24
N GLY A 225 -0.99 9.13 3.74
CA GLY A 225 -0.31 8.06 3.01
C GLY A 225 0.27 6.98 3.91
N ASN A 226 0.75 5.91 3.30
CA ASN A 226 1.36 4.77 3.99
C ASN A 226 2.87 4.95 4.27
N VAL A 227 3.48 6.06 3.84
CA VAL A 227 4.91 6.34 4.04
C VAL A 227 5.19 7.71 4.66
N PRO A 228 6.27 7.86 5.45
CA PRO A 228 6.60 9.16 6.05
C PRO A 228 6.99 10.18 4.98
N LEU A 229 6.40 11.37 5.07
CA LEU A 229 6.74 12.48 4.18
C LEU A 229 8.00 13.20 4.67
N GLN A 230 8.91 13.51 3.76
CA GLN A 230 10.15 14.22 3.98
C GLN A 230 10.14 15.56 3.21
N ASN A 231 11.01 16.48 3.64
CA ASN A 231 11.13 17.81 3.03
C ASN A 231 9.81 18.58 3.01
N LEU A 232 9.03 18.47 4.09
CA LEU A 232 7.72 19.09 4.21
C LEU A 232 7.80 20.61 3.94
N GLU A 233 6.89 21.10 3.11
CA GLU A 233 6.79 22.49 2.71
C GLU A 233 5.35 22.98 2.73
N ILE A 234 5.16 24.27 3.06
CA ILE A 234 3.86 24.93 3.00
C ILE A 234 4.07 26.30 2.36
N PHE A 235 3.31 26.62 1.33
CA PHE A 235 3.33 27.90 0.64
C PHE A 235 1.98 28.59 0.74
N ASP A 236 2.01 29.91 0.91
CA ASP A 236 0.81 30.74 0.95
C ASP A 236 1.12 32.10 0.31
N ASP A 237 0.57 32.32 -0.88
CA ASP A 237 0.77 33.55 -1.65
C ASP A 237 -0.18 34.66 -1.15
N ILE A 238 0.05 35.13 0.07
CA ILE A 238 -0.71 36.24 0.65
C ILE A 238 -0.61 37.49 -0.24
N ILE A 239 0.56 37.79 -0.79
CA ILE A 239 0.75 38.98 -1.63
C ILE A 239 -0.11 38.89 -2.91
N GLY A 240 -0.14 37.74 -3.58
CA GLY A 240 -0.95 37.52 -4.77
C GLY A 240 -2.45 37.48 -4.46
N GLN A 241 -2.86 36.71 -3.45
CA GLN A 241 -4.27 36.46 -3.15
C GLN A 241 -4.98 37.68 -2.51
N PHE A 242 -4.23 38.55 -1.83
CA PHE A 242 -4.74 39.80 -1.25
C PHE A 242 -4.38 41.03 -2.11
N SER A 243 -4.22 40.84 -3.42
CA SER A 243 -3.91 41.93 -4.35
C SER A 243 -4.91 43.09 -4.20
N GLY A 244 -4.37 44.30 -3.98
CA GLY A 244 -5.15 45.51 -3.71
C GLY A 244 -5.46 45.78 -2.23
N MET A 245 -5.14 44.86 -1.30
CA MET A 245 -5.35 45.02 0.15
C MET A 245 -4.06 45.33 0.94
N ASN A 246 -2.95 45.60 0.26
CA ASN A 246 -1.65 45.98 0.85
C ASN A 246 -1.23 45.09 2.06
N PRO A 247 -1.07 43.77 1.87
CA PRO A 247 -0.64 42.88 2.95
C PRO A 247 0.81 43.19 3.37
N VAL A 248 1.06 43.26 4.69
CA VAL A 248 2.37 43.56 5.28
C VAL A 248 2.57 42.84 6.62
N GLY A 249 3.81 42.80 7.12
CA GLY A 249 4.10 42.31 8.48
C GLY A 249 3.92 40.81 8.64
N PHE A 250 4.33 40.05 7.62
CA PHE A 250 4.29 38.59 7.59
C PHE A 250 5.12 38.00 8.72
N GLN A 251 4.51 37.02 9.40
CA GLN A 251 5.11 36.32 10.52
C GLN A 251 4.65 34.88 10.46
N ALA A 252 5.59 33.93 10.51
CA ALA A 252 5.31 32.53 10.79
C ALA A 252 5.82 32.21 12.21
N THR A 253 5.07 31.42 12.97
CA THR A 253 5.44 30.99 14.32
C THR A 253 5.17 29.51 14.50
N ASP A 254 6.04 28.85 15.26
CA ASP A 254 5.99 27.42 15.52
C ASP A 254 4.63 27.00 16.09
N GLY A 255 4.12 25.87 15.58
CA GLY A 255 3.11 25.05 16.24
C GLY A 255 3.78 23.77 16.72
N THR A 256 3.35 22.62 16.20
CA THR A 256 4.11 21.37 16.29
C THR A 256 5.22 21.27 15.25
N LEU A 257 5.11 22.02 14.15
CA LEU A 257 6.15 22.21 13.14
C LEU A 257 6.93 23.51 13.39
N VAL A 258 8.17 23.54 12.92
CA VAL A 258 9.09 24.67 13.03
C VAL A 258 8.85 25.65 11.88
N ALA A 259 8.51 26.88 12.20
CA ALA A 259 8.25 27.94 11.24
C ALA A 259 9.56 28.52 10.66
N ASN A 260 9.49 28.99 9.42
CA ASN A 260 10.53 29.81 8.81
C ASN A 260 10.35 31.28 9.21
N PRO A 261 11.23 31.85 10.06
CA PRO A 261 11.11 33.24 10.48
C PRO A 261 11.37 34.25 9.35
N SER A 262 11.84 33.79 8.18
CA SER A 262 12.05 34.62 6.99
C SER A 262 10.90 34.53 5.97
N TRP A 263 9.80 33.84 6.30
CA TRP A 263 8.62 33.82 5.44
C TRP A 263 8.10 35.24 5.19
N ASP A 264 7.84 35.57 3.93
CA ASP A 264 7.55 36.93 3.47
C ASP A 264 6.22 37.07 2.74
N GLY A 265 5.35 36.05 2.82
CA GLY A 265 4.00 36.06 2.26
C GLY A 265 3.93 35.93 0.73
N GLN A 266 5.04 35.65 0.05
CA GLN A 266 5.06 35.33 -1.38
C GLN A 266 4.84 33.84 -1.62
N GLY A 267 4.22 33.47 -2.74
CA GLY A 267 3.96 32.07 -3.12
C GLY A 267 5.19 31.19 -3.35
N ASN A 268 6.40 31.74 -3.34
CA ASN A 268 7.67 31.00 -3.45
C ASN A 268 8.45 30.96 -2.12
N SER A 269 7.83 31.41 -1.03
CA SER A 269 8.44 31.53 0.28
C SER A 269 7.82 30.48 1.19
N ASN A 270 8.62 29.48 1.58
CA ASN A 270 8.14 28.39 2.42
C ASN A 270 7.86 28.92 3.84
N VAL A 271 6.68 28.60 4.37
CA VAL A 271 6.24 28.90 5.75
C VAL A 271 7.03 28.07 6.77
N LEU A 272 7.51 26.89 6.38
CA LEU A 272 8.23 25.95 7.23
C LEU A 272 9.75 26.11 7.10
N PHE A 273 10.47 25.86 8.19
CA PHE A 273 11.91 25.62 8.10
C PHE A 273 12.17 24.30 7.34
N GLY A 274 13.16 24.28 6.45
CA GLY A 274 13.37 23.15 5.53
C GLY A 274 13.83 21.85 6.21
N GLY A 275 13.49 20.72 5.60
CA GLY A 275 13.96 19.38 5.99
C GLY A 275 13.14 18.70 7.10
N GLN A 276 11.94 19.21 7.39
CA GLN A 276 11.03 18.57 8.35
C GLN A 276 10.39 17.31 7.75
N MET A 277 10.04 16.37 8.62
CA MET A 277 9.37 15.12 8.26
C MET A 277 8.00 15.04 8.94
N LEU A 278 7.07 14.32 8.33
CA LEU A 278 5.74 14.01 8.87
C LEU A 278 5.53 12.49 8.82
N PRO A 279 5.56 11.78 9.97
CA PRO A 279 5.27 10.34 10.02
C PRO A 279 3.88 9.99 9.48
N VAL A 280 3.67 8.73 9.12
CA VAL A 280 2.36 8.18 8.72
C VAL A 280 1.31 8.45 9.81
N GLY A 281 0.14 8.93 9.41
CA GLY A 281 -0.99 9.25 10.30
C GLY A 281 -0.73 10.40 11.29
N ALA A 282 0.37 11.14 11.15
CA ALA A 282 0.67 12.27 12.02
C ALA A 282 0.17 13.59 11.42
N SER A 283 -0.35 14.46 12.29
CA SER A 283 -0.66 15.85 11.94
C SER A 283 0.37 16.84 12.48
N GLY A 284 0.66 17.87 11.70
CA GLY A 284 1.56 18.98 12.00
C GLY A 284 0.83 20.32 11.97
N THR A 285 1.27 21.30 12.77
CA THR A 285 0.68 22.63 12.81
C THR A 285 1.73 23.72 12.72
N VAL A 286 1.40 24.80 12.01
CA VAL A 286 2.17 26.05 11.99
C VAL A 286 1.21 27.23 11.94
N HIS A 287 1.56 28.34 12.59
CA HIS A 287 0.73 29.54 12.58
C HIS A 287 1.34 30.62 11.70
N ILE A 288 0.49 31.33 10.97
CA ILE A 288 0.87 32.50 10.19
C ILE A 288 0.05 33.72 10.60
N ALA A 289 0.65 34.88 10.48
CA ALA A 289 -0.02 36.14 10.74
C ALA A 289 0.50 37.26 9.84
N PHE A 290 -0.39 38.17 9.48
CA PHE A 290 -0.09 39.33 8.64
C PHE A 290 -1.12 40.43 8.87
N THR A 291 -0.83 41.64 8.38
CA THR A 291 -1.73 42.79 8.47
C THR A 291 -2.18 43.18 7.06
N VAL A 292 -3.48 43.46 6.89
CA VAL A 292 -4.06 43.92 5.62
C VAL A 292 -4.81 45.23 5.80
N THR A 293 -4.87 46.03 4.75
CA THR A 293 -5.72 47.22 4.64
C THR A 293 -6.71 47.00 3.48
N PRO A 294 -7.90 46.43 3.75
CA PRO A 294 -8.80 45.93 2.71
C PRO A 294 -9.42 47.02 1.81
N GLY A 295 -9.37 48.28 2.23
CA GLY A 295 -10.00 49.38 1.51
C GLY A 295 -11.51 49.17 1.39
N THR A 296 -12.02 49.11 0.15
CA THR A 296 -13.44 48.86 -0.11
C THR A 296 -13.81 47.38 -0.21
N THR A 297 -12.82 46.49 -0.29
CA THR A 297 -13.04 45.05 -0.50
C THR A 297 -13.00 44.35 0.86
N LEU A 298 -14.15 44.25 1.52
CA LEU A 298 -14.26 43.76 2.90
C LEU A 298 -14.32 42.23 3.02
N SER A 299 -14.09 41.49 1.95
CA SER A 299 -14.02 40.03 1.98
C SER A 299 -13.08 39.50 0.89
N THR A 300 -12.38 38.41 1.18
CA THR A 300 -11.59 37.65 0.20
C THR A 300 -11.52 36.19 0.63
N ASN A 301 -11.07 35.32 -0.26
CA ASN A 301 -10.70 33.96 0.08
C ASN A 301 -9.18 33.80 0.06
N ASN A 302 -8.67 32.82 0.78
CA ASN A 302 -7.26 32.49 0.78
C ASN A 302 -7.06 30.98 0.94
N SER A 303 -6.15 30.42 0.14
CA SER A 303 -5.71 29.03 0.20
C SER A 303 -4.20 28.97 0.35
N ALA A 304 -3.71 27.93 1.02
CA ALA A 304 -2.30 27.57 1.07
C ALA A 304 -2.09 26.23 0.35
N VAL A 305 -0.86 25.85 0.05
CA VAL A 305 -0.50 24.57 -0.55
C VAL A 305 0.55 23.90 0.33
N ALA A 306 0.32 22.65 0.73
CA ALA A 306 1.32 21.83 1.39
C ALA A 306 1.96 20.89 0.37
N GLY A 307 3.20 20.49 0.62
CA GLY A 307 3.90 19.49 -0.18
C GLY A 307 4.90 18.70 0.64
N GLY A 308 5.24 17.52 0.14
CA GLY A 308 6.23 16.63 0.73
C GLY A 308 6.64 15.52 -0.24
N SER A 309 7.71 14.82 0.07
CA SER A 309 8.19 13.69 -0.72
C SER A 309 8.19 12.40 0.09
N SER A 310 7.80 11.29 -0.53
CA SER A 310 8.01 9.96 0.04
C SER A 310 9.51 9.62 0.18
N PRO A 311 9.87 8.53 0.88
CA PRO A 311 11.25 8.04 0.93
C PRO A 311 11.86 7.73 -0.44
N LEU A 312 11.08 7.28 -1.42
CA LEU A 312 11.53 7.05 -2.80
C LEU A 312 11.56 8.32 -3.66
N GLY A 313 11.09 9.46 -3.12
CA GLY A 313 11.14 10.77 -3.75
C GLY A 313 9.90 11.13 -4.57
N THR A 314 8.83 10.35 -4.50
CA THR A 314 7.52 10.73 -5.07
C THR A 314 7.01 11.97 -4.34
N PHE A 315 6.83 13.07 -5.08
CA PHE A 315 6.35 14.33 -4.52
C PHE A 315 4.83 14.42 -4.59
N VAL A 316 4.21 14.78 -3.47
CA VAL A 316 2.77 15.02 -3.36
C VAL A 316 2.50 16.40 -2.77
N ALA A 317 1.36 16.97 -3.13
CA ALA A 317 0.94 18.27 -2.69
C ALA A 317 -0.58 18.35 -2.60
N ASP A 318 -1.06 19.19 -1.70
CA ASP A 318 -2.48 19.44 -1.50
C ASP A 318 -2.75 20.94 -1.30
N THR A 319 -3.91 21.41 -1.80
CA THR A 319 -4.37 22.78 -1.58
C THR A 319 -5.36 22.81 -0.44
N SER A 320 -5.13 23.72 0.50
CA SER A 320 -5.87 23.76 1.75
C SER A 320 -7.38 23.78 1.59
N THR A 321 -8.08 22.95 2.36
CA THR A 321 -9.51 23.10 2.63
C THR A 321 -9.77 24.00 3.84
N SER A 322 -10.96 24.60 3.91
CA SER A 322 -11.29 25.56 4.97
C SER A 322 -11.70 24.86 6.26
N GLY A 323 -11.09 25.26 7.37
CA GLY A 323 -11.42 24.74 8.69
C GLY A 323 -10.21 24.10 9.34
N THR A 324 -10.48 23.11 10.21
CA THR A 324 -9.45 22.46 11.02
C THR A 324 -9.14 21.03 10.62
N ASP A 325 -9.89 20.48 9.66
CA ASP A 325 -9.78 19.09 9.22
C ASP A 325 -9.10 19.06 7.85
N PRO A 326 -7.89 18.47 7.73
CA PRO A 326 -7.21 18.34 6.45
C PRO A 326 -7.92 17.43 5.44
N ASP A 327 -8.83 16.56 5.91
CA ASP A 327 -9.71 15.69 5.10
C ASP A 327 -11.11 16.32 4.88
N GLY A 328 -11.16 17.64 5.01
CA GLY A 328 -12.34 18.47 4.80
C GLY A 328 -13.61 17.99 5.51
N SER A 329 -14.61 17.52 4.76
CA SER A 329 -15.99 17.42 5.27
C SER A 329 -16.70 16.07 5.05
N ASP A 330 -16.14 15.18 4.25
CA ASP A 330 -16.70 13.85 4.01
C ASP A 330 -15.93 12.71 4.71
N ASN A 331 -14.74 13.00 5.23
CA ASN A 331 -13.93 12.09 6.04
C ASN A 331 -13.56 10.79 5.28
N ASP A 332 -13.32 10.89 3.97
CA ASP A 332 -13.01 9.75 3.10
C ASP A 332 -11.51 9.41 3.03
N HIS A 333 -10.67 10.13 3.79
CA HIS A 333 -9.20 10.03 3.83
C HIS A 333 -8.52 10.37 2.49
N ASN A 334 -9.22 11.08 1.62
CA ASN A 334 -8.73 11.60 0.36
C ASN A 334 -8.90 13.14 0.36
N PRO A 335 -7.84 13.90 0.70
CA PRO A 335 -7.92 15.35 0.84
C PRO A 335 -8.04 16.04 -0.54
N ASP A 336 -9.26 16.10 -1.09
CA ASP A 336 -9.52 16.61 -2.44
C ASP A 336 -10.54 17.77 -2.50
N GLU A 337 -11.03 18.27 -1.36
CA GLU A 337 -12.12 19.24 -1.38
C GLU A 337 -11.66 20.65 -1.74
N ASN A 338 -10.43 21.00 -1.37
CA ASN A 338 -9.76 22.23 -1.78
C ASN A 338 -10.59 23.53 -1.53
N ASP A 339 -11.44 23.57 -0.49
CA ASP A 339 -12.34 24.72 -0.23
C ASP A 339 -11.56 25.96 0.28
N PRO A 340 -11.53 27.08 -0.47
CA PRO A 340 -10.75 28.25 -0.06
C PRO A 340 -11.27 28.89 1.22
N THR A 341 -10.37 29.26 2.13
CA THR A 341 -10.76 29.81 3.44
C THR A 341 -11.29 31.25 3.32
N PRO A 342 -12.55 31.52 3.71
CA PRO A 342 -13.13 32.85 3.61
C PRO A 342 -12.63 33.78 4.75
N LEU A 343 -12.32 35.01 4.39
CA LEU A 343 -11.93 36.09 5.28
C LEU A 343 -12.87 37.29 5.13
N ASN A 344 -13.36 37.80 6.25
CA ASN A 344 -14.26 38.94 6.31
C ASN A 344 -13.71 40.03 7.23
N PHE A 345 -13.69 41.28 6.75
CA PHE A 345 -13.19 42.45 7.45
C PHE A 345 -14.36 43.33 7.89
N THR A 346 -14.95 42.99 9.04
CA THR A 346 -16.08 43.78 9.57
C THR A 346 -15.60 45.08 10.19
N GLU A 347 -16.04 46.21 9.63
CA GLU A 347 -15.84 47.52 10.25
C GLU A 347 -16.76 47.66 11.46
N SER A 348 -16.24 48.22 12.57
CA SER A 348 -17.05 48.65 13.72
C SER A 348 -16.98 50.17 13.84
N PRO A 349 -17.66 50.94 12.98
CA PRO A 349 -17.65 52.39 13.06
C PRO A 349 -18.28 52.85 14.39
N ALA A 350 -17.48 53.50 15.24
CA ALA A 350 -17.96 54.23 16.41
C ALA A 350 -18.10 55.72 16.06
N ILE A 351 -19.27 56.30 16.37
CA ILE A 351 -19.57 57.74 16.21
C ILE A 351 -18.96 58.53 17.37
#